data_AF-A0A7H8K9A4-F1
#
_entry.id   AF-A0A7H8K9A4-F1
#
_cell.length_a   1.000
_cell.length_b   1.000
_cell.length_c   1.000
_cell.angle_alpha   90.00
_cell.angle_beta   90.00
_cell.angle_gamma   90.00
#
_symmetry.space_group_name_H-M   'P 1'
#
loop_
_entity.id
_entity.type
_entity.pdbx_description
1 polymer ?
#
loop_
_entity_poly.entity_id
_entity_poly.type
_entity_poly.pdbx_seq_one_letter_code
_entity_poly.pdbx_strand_id
1 'polypeptide(L)'
;MTTDWPRYQLSDADLTALRAISETVRATPDVDPRQPDFYDRHRYAVRHLPAGLWEFLDEFRHGEPAAACSVLGFPVDDGQVGPTPTHWDAERRGSHVTEVEVFMALCGMALGDPFTWTTLQGGRLIQNIVPIAGDEVRQNGHGSEALLEFHTEDAFHPSRCDYLLLFGVRNEDKVATTVASVRELDLDPADVEVLRQPRYHILPDDEHIRQLTLSQPDHPALKLVERMRDDPDPVAVLFGDPSRPYLRIDLPFMRCVGGDDDAAARRALDALHSQLLAHQHDVVVEHGTLLIVDNYQAVHGRKSFRARYDGTDRWLKKLTVSRNLRSGSGSPAGGRVLV
;
A
#
# COMPACT_ATOMS: atom_id res chain seq x y z
N MET A 1 18.92 -3.62 -13.21
CA MET A 1 18.84 -5.08 -13.42
C MET A 1 17.38 -5.43 -13.23
N THR A 2 16.73 -6.17 -14.12
CA THR A 2 15.33 -6.57 -13.88
C THR A 2 15.34 -7.69 -12.86
N THR A 3 15.05 -7.39 -11.59
CA THR A 3 14.74 -8.45 -10.64
C THR A 3 13.42 -9.07 -11.09
N ASP A 4 13.46 -10.33 -11.52
CA ASP A 4 12.25 -11.09 -11.85
C ASP A 4 11.55 -11.45 -10.53
N TRP A 5 10.78 -10.50 -10.01
CA TRP A 5 9.88 -10.80 -8.91
C TRP A 5 8.85 -11.85 -9.34
N PRO A 6 8.40 -12.72 -8.43
CA PRO A 6 7.42 -13.76 -8.74
C PRO A 6 6.17 -13.20 -9.43
N ARG A 7 5.72 -13.88 -10.48
CA ARG A 7 4.50 -13.53 -11.21
C ARG A 7 3.60 -14.74 -11.35
N TYR A 8 2.31 -14.52 -11.18
CA TYR A 8 1.26 -15.50 -11.45
C TYR A 8 0.37 -15.00 -12.58
N GLN A 9 0.31 -15.74 -13.68
CA GLN A 9 -0.58 -15.44 -14.80
C GLN A 9 -1.90 -16.19 -14.60
N LEU A 10 -3.00 -15.46 -14.47
CA LEU A 10 -4.32 -16.08 -14.39
C LEU A 10 -4.63 -16.82 -15.70
N SER A 11 -5.04 -18.08 -15.58
CA SER A 11 -5.58 -18.88 -16.66
C SER A 11 -7.08 -18.63 -16.85
N ASP A 12 -7.65 -19.07 -17.98
CA ASP A 12 -9.10 -19.01 -18.20
C ASP A 12 -9.90 -19.77 -17.13
N ALA A 13 -9.33 -20.85 -16.59
CA ALA A 13 -9.92 -21.61 -15.49
C ALA A 13 -9.91 -20.79 -14.18
N ASP A 14 -8.81 -20.10 -13.88
CA ASP A 14 -8.73 -19.20 -12.72
C ASP A 14 -9.77 -18.08 -12.83
N LEU A 15 -9.89 -17.47 -14.01
CA LEU A 15 -10.85 -16.41 -14.28
C LEU A 15 -12.30 -16.88 -14.14
N THR A 16 -12.61 -18.09 -14.62
CA THR A 16 -13.94 -18.68 -14.48
C THR A 16 -14.30 -18.91 -13.02
N ALA A 17 -13.36 -19.42 -12.22
CA ALA A 17 -13.54 -19.63 -10.80
C ALA A 17 -13.68 -18.30 -10.03
N LEU A 18 -12.82 -17.32 -10.29
CA LEU A 18 -12.88 -16.00 -9.67
C LEU A 18 -14.19 -15.28 -9.97
N ARG A 19 -14.70 -15.35 -11.22
CA ARG A 19 -16.00 -14.79 -11.59
C ARG A 19 -17.15 -15.47 -10.86
N ALA A 20 -17.14 -16.80 -10.72
CA ALA A 20 -18.17 -17.50 -9.97
C ALA A 20 -18.22 -17.09 -8.47
N ILE A 21 -17.05 -16.84 -7.87
CA ILE A 21 -16.97 -16.28 -6.50
C ILE A 21 -17.51 -14.85 -6.49
N SER A 22 -17.08 -14.02 -7.44
CA SER A 22 -17.52 -12.63 -7.58
C SER A 22 -19.03 -12.51 -7.73
N GLU A 23 -19.65 -13.33 -8.58
CA GLU A 23 -21.11 -13.41 -8.74
C GLU A 23 -21.81 -13.80 -7.42
N THR A 24 -21.30 -14.82 -6.73
CA THR A 24 -21.86 -15.26 -5.44
C THR A 24 -21.79 -14.17 -4.39
N VAL A 25 -20.65 -13.48 -4.29
CA VAL A 25 -20.43 -12.38 -3.36
C VAL A 25 -21.34 -11.21 -3.70
N ARG A 26 -21.38 -10.79 -4.98
CA ARG A 26 -22.17 -9.65 -5.47
C ARG A 26 -23.69 -9.88 -5.43
N ALA A 27 -24.15 -11.13 -5.38
CA ALA A 27 -25.56 -11.47 -5.17
C ALA A 27 -26.04 -11.17 -3.74
N THR A 28 -25.13 -10.94 -2.80
CA THR A 28 -25.46 -10.60 -1.42
C THR A 28 -25.94 -9.15 -1.33
N PRO A 29 -27.12 -8.87 -0.75
CA PRO A 29 -27.61 -7.49 -0.59
C PRO A 29 -26.64 -6.62 0.19
N ASP A 30 -26.50 -5.37 -0.26
CA ASP A 30 -25.70 -4.30 0.35
C ASP A 30 -24.20 -4.66 0.54
N VAL A 31 -23.69 -5.56 -0.29
CA VAL A 31 -22.28 -5.95 -0.29
C VAL A 31 -21.42 -4.84 -0.89
N ASP A 32 -20.37 -4.44 -0.17
CA ASP A 32 -19.42 -3.42 -0.64
C ASP A 32 -18.00 -3.72 -0.11
N PRO A 33 -17.06 -4.18 -0.96
CA PRO A 33 -15.67 -4.46 -0.57
C PRO A 33 -14.92 -3.25 0.01
N ARG A 34 -15.47 -2.04 -0.13
CA ARG A 34 -14.93 -0.82 0.49
C ARG A 34 -15.32 -0.69 1.96
N GLN A 35 -16.24 -1.51 2.46
CA GLN A 35 -16.75 -1.50 3.83
C GLN A 35 -16.22 -2.70 4.65
N PRO A 36 -16.00 -2.53 5.97
CA PRO A 36 -15.54 -3.62 6.85
C PRO A 36 -16.42 -4.87 6.85
N ASP A 37 -17.75 -4.69 6.86
CA ASP A 37 -18.75 -5.77 6.92
C ASP A 37 -18.56 -6.83 5.83
N PHE A 38 -18.14 -6.40 4.63
CA PHE A 38 -17.85 -7.27 3.52
C PHE A 38 -16.93 -8.43 3.91
N TYR A 39 -15.83 -8.10 4.57
CA TYR A 39 -14.77 -9.05 4.87
C TYR A 39 -15.20 -10.01 5.97
N ASP A 40 -16.00 -9.54 6.93
CA ASP A 40 -16.49 -10.39 8.03
C ASP A 40 -17.54 -11.40 7.55
N ARG A 41 -18.40 -10.98 6.61
CA ARG A 41 -19.40 -11.84 5.95
C ARG A 41 -18.79 -12.82 4.96
N HIS A 42 -17.73 -12.42 4.26
CA HIS A 42 -17.15 -13.20 3.15
C HIS A 42 -15.77 -13.80 3.46
N ARG A 43 -15.33 -13.82 4.72
CA ARG A 43 -14.02 -14.39 5.13
C ARG A 43 -13.73 -15.80 4.64
N TYR A 44 -14.77 -16.60 4.38
CA TYR A 44 -14.62 -17.97 3.88
C TYR A 44 -14.58 -18.08 2.35
N ALA A 45 -14.84 -16.99 1.60
CA ALA A 45 -14.78 -16.97 0.15
C ALA A 45 -13.37 -17.30 -0.36
N VAL A 46 -12.33 -16.98 0.43
CA VAL A 46 -10.92 -17.32 0.14
C VAL A 46 -10.69 -18.83 -0.07
N ARG A 47 -11.52 -19.70 0.53
CA ARG A 47 -11.43 -21.16 0.36
C ARG A 47 -11.75 -21.65 -1.05
N HIS A 48 -12.37 -20.79 -1.85
CA HIS A 48 -12.77 -21.09 -3.21
C HIS A 48 -11.83 -20.45 -4.24
N LEU A 49 -10.78 -19.76 -3.82
CA LEU A 49 -9.75 -19.27 -4.73
C LEU A 49 -9.20 -20.42 -5.59
N PRO A 50 -8.84 -20.16 -6.86
CA PRO A 50 -8.14 -21.14 -7.67
C PRO A 50 -6.88 -21.63 -6.94
N ALA A 51 -6.65 -22.95 -6.94
CA ALA A 51 -5.60 -23.57 -6.13
C ALA A 51 -4.21 -22.96 -6.40
N GLY A 52 -3.85 -22.79 -7.68
CA GLY A 52 -2.55 -22.19 -8.04
C GLY A 52 -2.39 -20.74 -7.57
N LEU A 53 -3.45 -19.93 -7.62
CA LEU A 53 -3.43 -18.57 -7.10
C LEU A 53 -3.31 -18.56 -5.57
N TRP A 54 -4.03 -19.44 -4.88
CA TRP A 54 -3.91 -19.57 -3.42
C TRP A 54 -2.49 -20.00 -3.02
N GLU A 55 -1.93 -21.03 -3.66
CA GLU A 55 -0.55 -21.51 -3.41
C GLU A 55 0.48 -20.42 -3.66
N PHE A 56 0.32 -19.64 -4.74
CA PHE A 56 1.22 -18.51 -5.05
C PHE A 56 1.19 -17.42 -3.96
N LEU A 57 0.00 -17.02 -3.52
CA LEU A 57 -0.14 -15.99 -2.48
C LEU A 57 0.30 -16.50 -1.11
N ASP A 58 0.05 -17.78 -0.81
CA ASP A 58 0.47 -18.41 0.45
C ASP A 58 2.00 -18.56 0.52
N GLU A 59 2.65 -18.96 -0.58
CA GLU A 59 4.11 -19.02 -0.68
C GLU A 59 4.72 -17.62 -0.57
N PHE A 60 4.13 -16.60 -1.23
CA PHE A 60 4.59 -15.22 -1.07
C PHE A 60 4.52 -14.76 0.39
N ARG A 61 3.42 -15.10 1.08
CA ARG A 61 3.20 -14.79 2.49
C ARG A 61 4.15 -15.54 3.42
N HIS A 62 4.35 -16.85 3.26
CA HIS A 62 5.07 -17.68 4.22
C HIS A 62 6.54 -17.87 3.89
N GLY A 63 6.87 -18.06 2.61
CA GLY A 63 8.24 -18.22 2.14
C GLY A 63 8.99 -16.90 2.05
N GLU A 64 8.26 -15.78 1.98
CA GLU A 64 8.81 -14.45 1.72
C GLU A 64 9.88 -14.49 0.61
N PRO A 65 9.59 -15.02 -0.59
CA PRO A 65 10.60 -15.29 -1.61
C PRO A 65 11.17 -14.01 -2.24
N ALA A 66 10.42 -12.92 -2.21
CA ALA A 66 10.76 -11.62 -2.78
C ALA A 66 10.05 -10.49 -2.01
N ALA A 67 10.48 -9.24 -2.25
CA ALA A 67 9.88 -8.07 -1.63
C ALA A 67 8.58 -7.59 -2.31
N ALA A 68 8.27 -8.14 -3.48
CA ALA A 68 7.01 -7.90 -4.17
C ALA A 68 6.71 -9.07 -5.12
N CYS A 69 5.46 -9.19 -5.55
CA CYS A 69 5.01 -10.15 -6.56
C CYS A 69 3.85 -9.55 -7.38
N SER A 70 3.49 -10.19 -8.50
CA SER A 70 2.38 -9.71 -9.34
C SER A 70 1.45 -10.82 -9.77
N VAL A 71 0.15 -10.53 -9.78
CA VAL A 71 -0.88 -11.39 -10.36
C VAL A 71 -1.43 -10.67 -11.60
N LEU A 72 -1.38 -11.35 -12.74
CA LEU A 72 -1.63 -10.77 -14.06
C LEU A 72 -2.91 -11.35 -14.68
N GLY A 73 -3.57 -10.55 -15.52
CA GLY A 73 -4.66 -11.01 -16.38
C GLY A 73 -6.05 -10.87 -15.78
N PHE A 74 -6.24 -10.06 -14.73
CA PHE A 74 -7.59 -9.78 -14.24
C PHE A 74 -8.38 -9.01 -15.30
N PRO A 75 -9.65 -9.36 -15.54
CA PRO A 75 -10.50 -8.59 -16.42
C PRO A 75 -10.87 -7.27 -15.73
N VAL A 76 -10.85 -6.21 -16.51
CA VAL A 76 -11.33 -4.89 -16.12
C VAL A 76 -12.24 -4.43 -17.26
N ASP A 77 -13.49 -4.13 -16.92
CA ASP A 77 -14.49 -3.66 -17.87
C ASP A 77 -14.49 -2.12 -17.86
N ASP A 78 -13.83 -1.51 -18.86
CA ASP A 78 -13.76 -0.06 -19.04
C ASP A 78 -15.14 0.62 -19.07
N GLY A 79 -16.16 -0.08 -19.58
CA GLY A 79 -17.53 0.42 -19.62
C GLY A 79 -18.18 0.45 -18.22
N GLN A 80 -17.83 -0.50 -17.35
CA GLN A 80 -18.31 -0.52 -15.96
C GLN A 80 -17.53 0.43 -15.05
N VAL A 81 -16.20 0.49 -15.17
CA VAL A 81 -15.38 1.38 -14.31
C VAL A 81 -15.50 2.84 -14.73
N GLY A 82 -15.73 3.10 -16.02
CA GLY A 82 -15.92 4.45 -16.56
C GLY A 82 -14.64 5.30 -16.59
N PRO A 83 -14.80 6.64 -16.72
CA PRO A 83 -13.68 7.56 -16.73
C PRO A 83 -12.97 7.58 -15.38
N THR A 84 -11.66 7.81 -15.39
CA THR A 84 -10.87 8.03 -14.18
C THR A 84 -11.48 9.18 -13.37
N PRO A 85 -11.85 8.96 -12.10
CA PRO A 85 -12.51 9.98 -11.30
C PRO A 85 -11.57 11.16 -11.00
N THR A 86 -12.12 12.37 -10.95
CA THR A 86 -11.35 13.60 -10.68
C THR A 86 -10.90 13.74 -9.22
N HIS A 87 -11.48 12.94 -8.32
CA HIS A 87 -11.17 12.93 -6.90
C HIS A 87 -11.50 11.55 -6.32
N TRP A 88 -10.82 11.15 -5.23
CA TRP A 88 -11.00 9.81 -4.63
C TRP A 88 -12.41 9.56 -4.09
N ASP A 89 -13.13 10.62 -3.71
CA ASP A 89 -14.50 10.59 -3.18
C ASP A 89 -15.59 10.78 -4.25
N ALA A 90 -15.20 11.01 -5.52
CA ALA A 90 -16.15 11.25 -6.60
C ALA A 90 -17.04 10.02 -6.86
N GLU A 91 -16.55 8.82 -6.51
CA GLU A 91 -17.36 7.61 -6.38
C GLU A 91 -18.28 7.74 -5.16
N ARG A 92 -19.56 8.09 -5.41
CA ARG A 92 -20.59 8.14 -4.36
C ARG A 92 -20.76 6.78 -3.69
N ARG A 93 -21.10 6.78 -2.39
CA ARG A 93 -21.66 5.60 -1.71
C ARG A 93 -22.86 5.09 -2.52
N GLY A 94 -22.88 3.81 -2.87
CA GLY A 94 -23.88 3.22 -3.77
C GLY A 94 -23.49 3.18 -5.26
N SER A 95 -22.28 3.61 -5.62
CA SER A 95 -21.68 3.26 -6.92
C SER A 95 -21.50 1.75 -7.05
N HIS A 96 -21.60 1.25 -8.28
CA HIS A 96 -21.56 -0.18 -8.57
C HIS A 96 -20.25 -0.81 -8.07
N VAL A 97 -20.37 -1.81 -7.18
CA VAL A 97 -19.23 -2.68 -6.84
C VAL A 97 -18.72 -3.35 -8.11
N THR A 98 -17.46 -3.07 -8.42
CA THR A 98 -16.76 -3.62 -9.57
C THR A 98 -16.22 -5.02 -9.25
N GLU A 99 -16.06 -5.87 -10.27
CA GLU A 99 -15.40 -7.17 -10.07
C GLU A 99 -13.96 -7.01 -9.57
N VAL A 100 -13.28 -5.94 -10.02
CA VAL A 100 -11.93 -5.55 -9.59
C VAL A 100 -11.82 -5.46 -8.06
N GLU A 101 -12.77 -4.76 -7.43
CA GLU A 101 -12.79 -4.59 -5.97
C GLU A 101 -12.99 -5.92 -5.25
N VAL A 102 -13.81 -6.82 -5.81
CA VAL A 102 -14.02 -8.15 -5.23
C VAL A 102 -12.77 -9.02 -5.38
N PHE A 103 -12.14 -9.05 -6.56
CA PHE A 103 -10.91 -9.81 -6.79
C PHE A 103 -9.78 -9.36 -5.86
N MET A 104 -9.63 -8.05 -5.70
CA MET A 104 -8.63 -7.45 -4.82
C MET A 104 -8.89 -7.79 -3.36
N ALA A 105 -10.15 -7.76 -2.91
CA ALA A 105 -10.53 -8.18 -1.56
C ALA A 105 -10.25 -9.66 -1.30
N LEU A 106 -10.53 -10.54 -2.26
CA LEU A 106 -10.23 -11.99 -2.16
C LEU A 106 -8.72 -12.25 -2.05
N CYS A 107 -7.90 -11.57 -2.87
CA CYS A 107 -6.44 -11.67 -2.79
C CYS A 107 -5.92 -11.13 -1.45
N GLY A 108 -6.45 -10.01 -0.98
CA GLY A 108 -6.08 -9.46 0.33
C GLY A 108 -6.40 -10.41 1.49
N MET A 109 -7.56 -11.08 1.46
CA MET A 109 -7.94 -12.09 2.47
C MET A 109 -7.07 -13.35 2.43
N ALA A 110 -6.43 -13.68 1.31
CA ALA A 110 -5.47 -14.79 1.25
C ALA A 110 -4.16 -14.44 1.99
N LEU A 111 -3.74 -13.17 1.92
CA LEU A 111 -2.51 -12.67 2.54
C LEU A 111 -2.69 -12.39 4.05
N GLY A 112 -3.89 -12.02 4.48
CA GLY A 112 -4.16 -11.69 5.88
C GLY A 112 -5.53 -11.03 6.07
N ASP A 113 -5.56 -10.01 6.91
CA ASP A 113 -6.73 -9.21 7.23
C ASP A 113 -6.65 -7.82 6.56
N PRO A 114 -7.49 -7.57 5.54
CA PRO A 114 -7.69 -6.24 5.00
C PRO A 114 -8.14 -5.22 6.05
N PHE A 115 -7.52 -4.05 6.06
CA PHE A 115 -7.86 -2.92 6.93
C PHE A 115 -7.63 -1.57 6.26
N THR A 116 -7.91 -0.48 6.97
CA THR A 116 -7.68 0.89 6.51
C THR A 116 -7.56 1.85 7.69
N TRP A 117 -7.35 3.13 7.41
CA TRP A 117 -7.28 4.21 8.39
C TRP A 117 -8.50 5.11 8.28
N THR A 118 -9.07 5.51 9.41
CA THR A 118 -10.16 6.50 9.47
C THR A 118 -9.74 7.84 8.83
N THR A 119 -8.45 8.14 8.93
CA THR A 119 -7.81 9.36 8.43
C THR A 119 -7.66 9.41 6.92
N LEU A 120 -7.78 8.27 6.21
CA LEU A 120 -7.61 8.18 4.76
C LEU A 120 -8.90 7.76 4.05
N GLN A 121 -9.27 8.54 3.03
CA GLN A 121 -10.36 8.32 2.08
C GLN A 121 -11.71 7.95 2.73
N GLY A 122 -11.97 8.54 3.91
CA GLY A 122 -13.18 8.30 4.69
C GLY A 122 -13.26 6.89 5.30
N GLY A 123 -12.11 6.25 5.57
CA GLY A 123 -12.05 4.92 6.17
C GLY A 123 -12.53 3.80 5.25
N ARG A 124 -12.41 3.97 3.93
CA ARG A 124 -12.71 2.89 2.98
C ARG A 124 -11.55 1.91 2.89
N LEU A 125 -11.87 0.63 2.80
CA LEU A 125 -10.90 -0.47 2.68
C LEU A 125 -10.16 -0.41 1.34
N ILE A 126 -10.92 -0.37 0.24
CA ILE A 126 -10.35 -0.19 -1.10
C ILE A 126 -10.37 1.29 -1.46
N GLN A 127 -9.19 1.83 -1.65
CA GLN A 127 -8.92 3.25 -1.89
C GLN A 127 -8.62 3.51 -3.37
N ASN A 128 -8.79 4.76 -3.80
CA ASN A 128 -8.45 5.21 -5.15
C ASN A 128 -7.10 5.94 -5.15
N ILE A 129 -6.24 5.60 -6.11
CA ILE A 129 -5.03 6.35 -6.44
C ILE A 129 -5.25 6.94 -7.83
N VAL A 130 -5.59 8.22 -7.86
CA VAL A 130 -5.86 9.01 -9.06
C VAL A 130 -5.23 10.38 -8.90
N PRO A 131 -4.75 11.03 -9.98
CA PRO A 131 -4.25 12.39 -9.89
C PRO A 131 -5.39 13.36 -9.55
N ILE A 132 -5.15 14.25 -8.59
CA ILE A 132 -6.11 15.29 -8.19
C ILE A 132 -5.54 16.65 -8.59
N ALA A 133 -6.35 17.45 -9.28
CA ALA A 133 -5.95 18.80 -9.66
C ALA A 133 -5.72 19.67 -8.40
N GLY A 134 -4.57 20.35 -8.33
CA GLY A 134 -4.10 21.08 -7.16
C GLY A 134 -3.19 20.29 -6.21
N ASP A 135 -3.05 18.98 -6.41
CA ASP A 135 -2.15 18.12 -5.62
C ASP A 135 -0.88 17.72 -6.40
N GLU A 136 -0.63 18.27 -7.59
CA GLU A 136 0.38 17.84 -8.57
C GLU A 136 1.78 17.61 -7.98
N VAL A 137 2.19 18.51 -7.07
CA VAL A 137 3.54 18.53 -6.48
C VAL A 137 3.60 17.95 -5.06
N ARG A 138 2.52 17.32 -4.56
CA ARG A 138 2.47 16.74 -3.21
C ARG A 138 3.11 15.35 -3.15
N GLN A 139 3.72 15.03 -2.01
CA GLN A 139 4.21 13.68 -1.67
C GLN A 139 3.07 12.79 -1.16
N ASN A 140 2.10 12.48 -2.03
CA ASN A 140 1.02 11.55 -1.73
C ASN A 140 0.59 10.77 -2.99
N GLY A 141 -0.34 9.82 -2.83
CA GLY A 141 -0.86 9.02 -3.95
C GLY A 141 -1.60 9.82 -5.03
N HIS A 142 -1.98 11.07 -4.74
CA HIS A 142 -2.77 11.94 -5.62
C HIS A 142 -1.94 12.97 -6.41
N GLY A 143 -0.66 13.15 -6.06
CA GLY A 143 0.25 13.96 -6.85
C GLY A 143 0.55 13.35 -8.21
N SER A 144 1.16 14.12 -9.10
CA SER A 144 1.46 13.70 -10.48
C SER A 144 2.84 14.17 -10.95
N GLU A 145 3.05 15.49 -11.00
CA GLU A 145 4.29 16.12 -11.48
C GLU A 145 5.49 15.85 -10.56
N ALA A 146 5.27 15.72 -9.25
CA ALA A 146 6.32 15.29 -8.33
C ALA A 146 6.62 13.80 -8.48
N LEU A 147 7.92 13.47 -8.40
CA LEU A 147 8.35 12.13 -8.03
C LEU A 147 7.78 11.83 -6.65
N LEU A 148 7.08 10.71 -6.50
CA LEU A 148 6.72 10.21 -5.18
C LEU A 148 7.92 9.41 -4.66
N GLU A 149 8.58 9.97 -3.66
CA GLU A 149 9.80 9.42 -3.08
C GLU A 149 9.57 8.05 -2.42
N PHE A 150 10.65 7.31 -2.21
CA PHE A 150 10.60 6.02 -1.55
C PHE A 150 10.10 6.12 -0.11
N HIS A 151 9.11 5.29 0.20
CA HIS A 151 8.59 5.12 1.54
C HIS A 151 8.09 3.69 1.78
N THR A 152 8.13 3.29 3.04
CA THR A 152 7.32 2.23 3.62
C THR A 152 5.91 2.81 3.82
N GLU A 153 4.88 2.09 3.39
CA GLU A 153 3.49 2.51 3.56
C GLU A 153 3.15 2.68 5.06
N ASP A 154 2.58 3.83 5.41
CA ASP A 154 2.24 4.25 6.77
C ASP A 154 3.39 4.08 7.78
N ALA A 155 4.64 4.35 7.37
CA ALA A 155 5.84 4.04 8.13
C ALA A 155 5.83 4.58 9.57
N PHE A 156 5.17 5.71 9.84
CA PHE A 156 5.07 6.28 11.18
C PHE A 156 4.30 5.40 12.17
N HIS A 157 3.37 4.56 11.69
CA HIS A 157 2.47 3.83 12.56
C HIS A 157 3.00 2.42 12.91
N PRO A 158 2.96 2.00 14.19
CA PRO A 158 3.38 0.64 14.58
C PRO A 158 2.51 -0.44 13.93
N SER A 159 1.23 -0.16 13.70
CA SER A 159 0.25 -1.03 13.05
C SER A 159 0.17 -0.86 11.52
N ARG A 160 1.21 -0.33 10.87
CA ARG A 160 1.28 -0.26 9.41
C ARG A 160 1.08 -1.62 8.75
N CYS A 161 0.72 -1.61 7.47
CA CYS A 161 0.42 -2.85 6.76
C CYS A 161 1.65 -3.76 6.64
N ASP A 162 1.39 -5.06 6.56
CA ASP A 162 2.38 -6.06 6.17
C ASP A 162 2.48 -6.13 4.64
N TYR A 163 1.34 -6.01 3.95
CA TYR A 163 1.27 -6.00 2.49
C TYR A 163 0.47 -4.82 1.96
N LEU A 164 1.00 -4.18 0.93
CA LEU A 164 0.32 -3.18 0.11
C LEU A 164 -0.07 -3.80 -1.23
N LEU A 165 -1.36 -3.72 -1.57
CA LEU A 165 -1.91 -4.19 -2.83
C LEU A 165 -2.26 -3.00 -3.71
N LEU A 166 -1.75 -3.00 -4.95
CA LEU A 166 -1.98 -1.98 -5.96
C LEU A 166 -2.53 -2.64 -7.23
N PHE A 167 -3.79 -2.36 -7.55
CA PHE A 167 -4.44 -2.91 -8.74
C PHE A 167 -4.53 -1.85 -9.84
N GLY A 168 -4.06 -2.17 -11.05
CA GLY A 168 -4.16 -1.31 -12.21
C GLY A 168 -5.55 -1.33 -12.84
N VAL A 169 -6.31 -0.25 -12.62
CA VAL A 169 -7.56 -0.01 -13.35
C VAL A 169 -7.25 0.62 -14.71
N ARG A 170 -6.34 1.60 -14.75
CA ARG A 170 -5.89 2.25 -16.00
C ARG A 170 -4.48 2.80 -15.84
N ASN A 171 -3.60 2.64 -16.84
CA ASN A 171 -2.24 3.19 -16.82
C ASN A 171 -1.64 3.28 -18.24
N GLU A 172 -2.32 3.97 -19.15
CA GLU A 172 -1.96 4.04 -20.58
C GLU A 172 -0.54 4.55 -20.83
N ASP A 173 -0.09 5.52 -20.04
CA ASP A 173 1.25 6.09 -20.13
C ASP A 173 2.35 5.22 -19.50
N LYS A 174 1.96 4.04 -18.98
CA LYS A 174 2.88 3.08 -18.34
C LYS A 174 3.73 3.71 -17.24
N VAL A 175 3.13 4.59 -16.45
CA VAL A 175 3.82 5.26 -15.34
C VAL A 175 4.22 4.21 -14.31
N ALA A 176 5.52 4.10 -14.08
CA ALA A 176 6.09 3.11 -13.19
C ALA A 176 5.83 3.43 -11.71
N THR A 177 5.37 2.41 -10.99
CA THR A 177 5.59 2.30 -9.55
C THR A 177 7.07 1.92 -9.36
N THR A 178 7.76 2.59 -8.46
CA THR A 178 9.16 2.29 -8.15
C THR A 178 9.19 1.41 -6.90
N VAL A 179 10.10 0.44 -6.84
CA VAL A 179 10.27 -0.39 -5.63
C VAL A 179 11.74 -0.71 -5.45
N ALA A 180 12.21 -0.77 -4.21
CA ALA A 180 13.54 -1.27 -3.88
C ALA A 180 13.44 -2.17 -2.64
N SER A 181 14.19 -3.27 -2.64
CA SER A 181 14.21 -4.21 -1.51
C SER A 181 15.40 -3.97 -0.61
N VAL A 182 15.17 -4.06 0.71
CA VAL A 182 16.24 -4.10 1.71
C VAL A 182 17.20 -5.28 1.52
N ARG A 183 16.75 -6.35 0.86
CA ARG A 183 17.53 -7.57 0.62
C ARG A 183 18.56 -7.45 -0.50
N GLU A 184 18.46 -6.40 -1.31
CA GLU A 184 19.38 -6.13 -2.41
C GLU A 184 20.51 -5.16 -2.00
N LEU A 185 20.48 -4.65 -0.77
CA LEU A 185 21.38 -3.59 -0.33
C LEU A 185 22.68 -4.17 0.23
N ASP A 186 23.79 -3.56 -0.17
CA ASP A 186 25.12 -3.81 0.39
C ASP A 186 25.53 -2.59 1.23
N LEU A 187 25.33 -2.69 2.55
CA LEU A 187 25.57 -1.61 3.51
C LEU A 187 26.80 -1.93 4.37
N ASP A 188 27.54 -0.88 4.73
CA ASP A 188 28.63 -1.00 5.69
C ASP A 188 28.07 -1.56 7.03
N PRO A 189 28.69 -2.61 7.61
CA PRO A 189 28.26 -3.15 8.91
C PRO A 189 28.13 -2.12 10.02
N ALA A 190 28.95 -1.06 10.02
CA ALA A 190 28.85 0.05 10.97
C ALA A 190 27.57 0.88 10.75
N ASP A 191 27.17 1.09 9.49
CA ASP A 191 25.91 1.78 9.17
C ASP A 191 24.71 0.90 9.53
N VAL A 192 24.79 -0.42 9.29
CA VAL A 192 23.75 -1.38 9.71
C VAL A 192 23.53 -1.33 11.21
N GLU A 193 24.60 -1.33 12.01
CA GLU A 193 24.50 -1.23 13.47
C GLU A 193 23.78 0.05 13.91
N VAL A 194 24.09 1.19 13.28
CA VAL A 194 23.45 2.47 13.57
C VAL A 194 21.97 2.47 13.14
N LEU A 195 21.64 1.92 11.96
CA LEU A 195 20.27 1.82 11.45
C LEU A 195 19.36 0.94 12.31
N ARG A 196 19.93 0.03 13.12
CA ARG A 196 19.21 -0.84 14.05
C ARG A 196 18.93 -0.21 15.42
N GLN A 197 19.44 1.00 15.66
CA GLN A 197 19.23 1.72 16.91
C GLN A 197 18.03 2.69 16.79
N PRO A 198 17.31 2.96 17.89
CA PRO A 198 16.18 3.88 17.91
C PRO A 198 16.65 5.34 17.83
N ARG A 199 17.14 5.75 16.66
CA ARG A 199 17.79 7.05 16.39
C ARG A 199 17.06 7.87 15.34
N TYR A 200 15.87 7.43 14.93
CA TYR A 200 15.10 8.07 13.88
C TYR A 200 13.68 8.34 14.38
N HIS A 201 13.12 9.48 13.99
CA HIS A 201 11.70 9.76 14.09
C HIS A 201 11.09 9.61 12.70
N ILE A 202 9.95 8.94 12.61
CA ILE A 202 9.12 8.88 11.42
C ILE A 202 7.79 9.54 11.76
N LEU A 203 7.39 10.53 10.97
CA LEU A 203 6.21 11.35 11.18
C LEU A 203 5.09 10.88 10.26
N PRO A 204 3.81 11.09 10.62
CA PRO A 204 2.71 10.87 9.69
C PRO A 204 2.89 11.68 8.42
N ASP A 205 2.51 11.10 7.28
CA ASP A 205 2.38 11.88 6.06
C ASP A 205 1.28 12.95 6.21
N ASP A 206 1.41 14.02 5.41
CA ASP A 206 0.50 15.14 5.44
C ASP A 206 -0.96 14.75 5.14
N GLU A 207 -1.19 13.64 4.42
CA GLU A 207 -2.50 13.25 3.92
C GLU A 207 -3.39 12.72 5.05
N HIS A 208 -2.84 11.94 5.98
CA HIS A 208 -3.54 11.51 7.20
C HIS A 208 -4.11 12.68 8.01
N ILE A 209 -3.38 13.80 8.06
CA ILE A 209 -3.81 15.00 8.79
C ILE A 209 -4.78 15.82 7.93
N ARG A 210 -4.43 16.05 6.67
CA ARG A 210 -5.17 16.95 5.76
C ARG A 210 -6.57 16.44 5.47
N GLN A 211 -6.73 15.17 5.06
CA GLN A 211 -8.04 14.64 4.70
C GLN A 211 -8.99 14.61 5.89
N LEU A 212 -8.50 14.19 7.05
CA LEU A 212 -9.32 14.16 8.25
C LEU A 212 -9.68 15.57 8.72
N THR A 213 -8.74 16.52 8.71
CA THR A 213 -9.02 17.93 9.03
C THR A 213 -10.12 18.51 8.14
N LEU A 214 -10.08 18.24 6.83
CA LEU A 214 -11.08 18.76 5.89
C LEU A 214 -12.45 18.09 6.02
N SER A 215 -12.49 16.80 6.34
CA SER A 215 -13.74 16.02 6.36
C SER A 215 -14.40 15.97 7.75
N GLN A 216 -13.61 15.84 8.81
CA GLN A 216 -14.06 15.67 10.20
C GLN A 216 -13.07 16.34 11.19
N PRO A 217 -13.03 17.68 11.28
CA PRO A 217 -12.04 18.41 12.07
C PRO A 217 -12.07 18.09 13.58
N ASP A 218 -13.21 17.65 14.11
CA ASP A 218 -13.37 17.31 15.53
C ASP A 218 -13.12 15.82 15.84
N HIS A 219 -12.70 15.02 14.85
CA HIS A 219 -12.53 13.58 15.03
C HIS A 219 -11.35 13.27 15.97
N PRO A 220 -11.51 12.39 16.99
CA PRO A 220 -10.45 12.13 17.98
C PRO A 220 -9.16 11.55 17.39
N ALA A 221 -9.24 10.88 16.24
CA ALA A 221 -8.06 10.40 15.51
C ALA A 221 -7.09 11.52 15.13
N LEU A 222 -7.58 12.74 14.87
CA LEU A 222 -6.73 13.86 14.49
C LEU A 222 -5.72 14.16 15.60
N LYS A 223 -6.17 14.20 16.86
CA LYS A 223 -5.30 14.38 18.02
C LYS A 223 -4.25 13.28 18.18
N LEU A 224 -4.61 12.04 17.81
CA LEU A 224 -3.67 10.91 17.87
C LEU A 224 -2.56 11.09 16.84
N VAL A 225 -2.92 11.39 15.59
CA VAL A 225 -1.96 11.60 14.50
C VAL A 225 -1.11 12.85 14.75
N GLU A 226 -1.70 13.95 15.23
CA GLU A 226 -0.96 15.15 15.64
C GLU A 226 0.05 14.85 16.75
N ARG A 227 -0.31 14.04 17.75
CA ARG A 227 0.64 13.59 18.78
C ARG A 227 1.78 12.79 18.16
N MET A 228 1.52 11.89 17.22
CA MET A 228 2.57 11.12 16.54
C MET A 228 3.47 12.00 15.67
N ARG A 229 2.96 13.13 15.14
CA ARG A 229 3.77 14.13 14.43
C ARG A 229 4.64 14.95 15.38
N ASP A 230 4.04 15.44 16.47
CA ASP A 230 4.65 16.44 17.34
C ASP A 230 5.60 15.81 18.36
N ASP A 231 5.31 14.60 18.83
CA ASP A 231 6.10 13.83 19.81
C ASP A 231 6.24 12.35 19.36
N PRO A 232 6.94 12.08 18.24
CA PRO A 232 7.16 10.72 17.74
C PRO A 232 8.11 9.93 18.64
N ASP A 233 7.79 8.66 18.88
CA ASP A 233 8.74 7.73 19.52
C ASP A 233 9.94 7.47 18.61
N PRO A 234 11.18 7.42 19.14
CA PRO A 234 12.36 6.97 18.39
C PRO A 234 12.23 5.53 17.91
N VAL A 235 12.54 5.29 16.63
CA VAL A 235 12.49 3.99 15.97
C VAL A 235 13.81 3.63 15.30
N ALA A 236 14.02 2.33 15.11
CA ALA A 236 15.06 1.81 14.24
C ALA A 236 14.53 1.74 12.79
N VAL A 237 15.43 1.93 11.84
CA VAL A 237 15.13 1.81 10.39
C VAL A 237 15.24 0.35 9.94
N LEU A 238 16.25 -0.38 10.46
CA LEU A 238 16.42 -1.81 10.22
C LEU A 238 16.07 -2.61 11.49
N PHE A 239 15.36 -3.72 11.33
CA PHE A 239 14.96 -4.58 12.45
C PHE A 239 14.81 -6.04 12.01
N GLY A 240 14.39 -6.93 12.92
CA GLY A 240 14.24 -8.36 12.62
C GLY A 240 15.57 -9.11 12.61
N ASP A 241 15.68 -10.17 11.80
CA ASP A 241 16.90 -10.98 11.67
C ASP A 241 18.04 -10.15 11.05
N PRO A 242 19.23 -10.04 11.68
CA PRO A 242 20.39 -9.36 11.08
C PRO A 242 20.81 -9.87 9.70
N SER A 243 20.63 -11.15 9.41
CA SER A 243 20.98 -11.74 8.11
C SER A 243 19.94 -11.48 7.02
N ARG A 244 18.71 -11.15 7.43
CA ARG A 244 17.56 -10.86 6.54
C ARG A 244 16.70 -9.78 7.20
N PRO A 245 17.18 -8.53 7.28
CA PRO A 245 16.49 -7.49 8.03
C PRO A 245 15.19 -7.09 7.34
N TYR A 246 14.27 -6.56 8.13
CA TYR A 246 13.15 -5.76 7.65
C TYR A 246 13.52 -4.28 7.72
N LEU A 247 12.76 -3.48 6.95
CA LEU A 247 12.96 -2.05 6.75
C LEU A 247 11.70 -1.26 7.17
N ARG A 248 11.92 -0.08 7.75
CA ARG A 248 10.88 0.90 8.06
C ARG A 248 11.45 2.30 7.87
N ILE A 249 11.05 2.96 6.80
CA ILE A 249 11.61 4.26 6.40
C ILE A 249 10.57 5.08 5.64
N ASP A 250 10.62 6.40 5.77
CA ASP A 250 9.82 7.33 4.97
C ASP A 250 10.63 8.60 4.77
N LEU A 251 11.28 8.72 3.62
CA LEU A 251 12.30 9.75 3.40
C LEU A 251 11.73 11.17 3.47
N PRO A 252 10.57 11.48 2.86
CA PRO A 252 9.92 12.78 3.05
C PRO A 252 9.54 13.09 4.51
N PHE A 253 9.15 12.06 5.29
CA PHE A 253 8.59 12.24 6.63
C PHE A 253 9.43 11.58 7.72
N MET A 254 10.76 11.72 7.67
CA MET A 254 11.64 11.25 8.74
C MET A 254 12.79 12.19 9.06
N ARG A 255 13.37 12.02 10.25
CA ARG A 255 14.55 12.75 10.72
C ARG A 255 15.33 11.97 11.76
N CYS A 256 16.62 12.26 11.92
CA CYS A 256 17.38 11.75 13.07
C CYS A 256 16.92 12.43 14.36
N VAL A 257 16.86 11.69 15.46
CA VAL A 257 16.44 12.19 16.79
C VAL A 257 17.31 13.36 17.24
N GLY A 258 18.63 13.26 17.05
CA GLY A 258 19.60 14.30 17.39
C GLY A 258 19.71 15.44 16.37
N GLY A 259 18.82 15.52 15.38
CA GLY A 259 18.96 16.51 14.31
C GLY A 259 20.29 16.38 13.60
N ASP A 260 21.02 17.48 13.44
CA ASP A 260 22.34 17.53 12.80
C ASP A 260 23.51 17.08 13.70
N ASP A 261 23.27 16.92 15.00
CA ASP A 261 24.29 16.52 15.96
C ASP A 261 24.61 15.00 15.88
N ASP A 262 23.72 14.22 15.26
CA ASP A 262 23.91 12.79 15.05
C ASP A 262 24.41 12.47 13.63
N ALA A 263 25.67 12.83 13.36
CA ALA A 263 26.31 12.62 12.07
C ALA A 263 26.37 11.13 11.65
N ALA A 264 26.45 10.21 12.61
CA ALA A 264 26.48 8.78 12.33
C ALA A 264 25.12 8.28 11.82
N ALA A 265 24.01 8.67 12.47
CA ALA A 265 22.68 8.30 12.03
C ALA A 265 22.34 8.94 10.66
N ARG A 266 22.72 10.20 10.44
CA ARG A 266 22.56 10.87 9.13
C ARG A 266 23.30 10.10 8.04
N ARG A 267 24.60 9.82 8.25
CA ARG A 267 25.43 9.10 7.28
C ARG A 267 24.83 7.73 6.93
N ALA A 268 24.43 6.96 7.95
CA ALA A 268 23.88 5.62 7.74
C ALA A 268 22.54 5.67 6.97
N LEU A 269 21.69 6.66 7.26
CA LEU A 269 20.45 6.89 6.52
C LEU A 269 20.70 7.31 5.06
N ASP A 270 21.64 8.21 4.82
CA ASP A 270 22.01 8.66 3.47
C ASP A 270 22.61 7.50 2.63
N ALA A 271 23.43 6.66 3.25
CA ALA A 271 23.99 5.46 2.62
C ALA A 271 22.89 4.46 2.24
N LEU A 272 21.95 4.21 3.16
CA LEU A 272 20.77 3.38 2.91
C LEU A 272 19.93 3.93 1.75
N HIS A 273 19.61 5.22 1.79
CA HIS A 273 18.83 5.88 0.74
C HIS A 273 19.53 5.76 -0.63
N SER A 274 20.84 6.02 -0.67
CA SER A 274 21.63 5.88 -1.91
C SER A 274 21.59 4.46 -2.46
N GLN A 275 21.66 3.43 -1.60
CA GLN A 275 21.54 2.04 -2.00
C GLN A 275 20.14 1.69 -2.52
N LEU A 276 19.08 2.21 -1.90
CA LEU A 276 17.70 2.03 -2.36
C LEU A 276 17.49 2.63 -3.76
N LEU A 277 17.99 3.84 -4.01
CA LEU A 277 17.94 4.46 -5.33
C LEU A 277 18.74 3.68 -6.38
N ALA A 278 19.91 3.15 -6.01
CA ALA A 278 20.75 2.37 -6.91
C ALA A 278 20.12 1.00 -7.28
N HIS A 279 19.33 0.42 -6.37
CA HIS A 279 18.63 -0.86 -6.55
C HIS A 279 17.13 -0.67 -6.82
N GLN A 280 16.75 0.47 -7.37
CA GLN A 280 15.38 0.75 -7.77
C GLN A 280 14.97 -0.09 -8.99
N HIS A 281 13.77 -0.68 -8.89
CA HIS A 281 13.06 -1.32 -9.99
C HIS A 281 11.83 -0.52 -10.39
N ASP A 282 11.65 -0.35 -11.69
CA ASP A 282 10.46 0.27 -12.26
C ASP A 282 9.46 -0.82 -12.65
N VAL A 283 8.30 -0.82 -11.99
CA VAL A 283 7.22 -1.78 -12.21
C VAL A 283 5.97 -1.06 -12.70
N VAL A 284 5.59 -1.38 -13.93
CA VAL A 284 4.36 -0.85 -14.52
C VAL A 284 3.20 -1.71 -14.04
N VAL A 285 2.37 -1.13 -13.17
CA VAL A 285 1.08 -1.74 -12.81
C VAL A 285 0.10 -1.43 -13.95
N GLU A 286 0.02 -2.36 -14.90
CA GLU A 286 -0.84 -2.25 -16.07
C GLU A 286 -2.31 -2.56 -15.74
N HIS A 287 -3.20 -2.25 -16.68
CA HIS A 287 -4.61 -2.63 -16.63
C HIS A 287 -4.76 -4.14 -16.37
N GLY A 288 -5.49 -4.51 -15.31
CA GLY A 288 -5.70 -5.93 -14.94
C GLY A 288 -4.52 -6.59 -14.22
N THR A 289 -3.54 -5.80 -13.76
CA THR A 289 -2.41 -6.29 -12.95
C THR A 289 -2.60 -5.90 -11.49
N LEU A 290 -2.42 -6.88 -10.59
CA LEU A 290 -2.29 -6.66 -9.16
C LEU A 290 -0.82 -6.77 -8.77
N LEU A 291 -0.22 -5.67 -8.31
CA LEU A 291 1.09 -5.65 -7.66
C LEU A 291 0.89 -5.77 -6.14
N ILE A 292 1.65 -6.67 -5.52
CA ILE A 292 1.66 -6.88 -4.08
C ILE A 292 3.07 -6.56 -3.60
N VAL A 293 3.20 -5.60 -2.68
CA VAL A 293 4.47 -5.20 -2.07
C VAL A 293 4.49 -5.68 -0.62
N ASP A 294 5.55 -6.36 -0.22
CA ASP A 294 5.84 -6.65 1.18
C ASP A 294 6.42 -5.39 1.82
N ASN A 295 5.60 -4.76 2.65
CA ASN A 295 5.89 -3.45 3.25
C ASN A 295 6.96 -3.52 4.35
N TYR A 296 7.40 -4.72 4.73
CA TYR A 296 8.50 -4.94 5.67
C TYR A 296 9.83 -5.18 4.94
N GLN A 297 9.79 -5.54 3.65
CA GLN A 297 10.99 -5.82 2.86
C GLN A 297 11.29 -4.77 1.79
N ALA A 298 10.30 -3.98 1.40
CA ALA A 298 10.41 -3.01 0.31
C ALA A 298 9.97 -1.61 0.73
N VAL A 299 10.62 -0.63 0.10
CA VAL A 299 10.05 0.70 -0.10
C VAL A 299 9.45 0.76 -1.49
N HIS A 300 8.45 1.62 -1.65
CA HIS A 300 7.86 1.90 -2.94
C HIS A 300 7.67 3.40 -3.15
N GLY A 301 7.47 3.79 -4.40
CA GLY A 301 7.24 5.16 -4.83
C GLY A 301 6.63 5.18 -6.23
N ARG A 302 6.70 6.32 -6.90
CA ARG A 302 6.15 6.45 -8.26
C ARG A 302 6.89 7.52 -9.03
N LYS A 303 7.23 7.22 -10.29
CA LYS A 303 7.77 8.23 -11.22
C LYS A 303 6.80 9.41 -11.38
N SER A 304 7.37 10.58 -11.65
CA SER A 304 6.61 11.77 -12.08
C SER A 304 5.90 11.49 -13.41
N PHE A 305 4.70 12.02 -13.57
CA PHE A 305 3.96 11.96 -14.83
C PHE A 305 3.07 13.20 -14.97
N ARG A 306 2.64 13.48 -16.20
CA ARG A 306 1.72 14.60 -16.47
C ARG A 306 0.29 14.09 -16.49
N ALA A 307 -0.53 14.55 -15.55
CA ALA A 307 -1.96 14.28 -15.55
C ALA A 307 -2.68 15.08 -16.64
N ARG A 308 -3.78 14.52 -17.17
CA ARG A 308 -4.59 15.06 -18.26
C ARG A 308 -5.89 15.69 -17.76
N TYR A 309 -6.43 15.17 -16.67
CA TYR A 309 -7.71 15.55 -16.06
C TYR A 309 -8.92 15.44 -17.01
N ASP A 310 -8.83 14.56 -18.01
CA ASP A 310 -9.85 14.33 -19.04
C ASP A 310 -10.61 13.00 -18.87
N GLY A 311 -10.40 12.32 -17.73
CA GLY A 311 -10.98 11.01 -17.45
C GLY A 311 -10.18 9.83 -17.99
N THR A 312 -9.00 10.04 -18.59
CA THR A 312 -8.12 8.97 -19.10
C THR A 312 -6.87 8.74 -18.26
N ASP A 313 -6.73 9.49 -17.16
CA ASP A 313 -5.57 9.43 -16.28
C ASP A 313 -5.33 8.04 -15.68
N ARG A 314 -4.07 7.84 -15.24
CA ARG A 314 -3.68 6.70 -14.42
C ARG A 314 -4.58 6.55 -13.21
N TRP A 315 -5.12 5.35 -13.02
CA TRP A 315 -5.99 4.97 -11.93
C TRP A 315 -5.59 3.61 -11.37
N LEU A 316 -5.17 3.59 -10.12
CA LEU A 316 -5.01 2.36 -9.36
C LEU A 316 -6.04 2.28 -8.22
N LYS A 317 -6.39 1.05 -7.81
CA LYS A 317 -7.01 0.79 -6.51
C LYS A 317 -5.93 0.35 -5.52
N LYS A 318 -6.08 0.73 -4.25
CA LYS A 318 -5.16 0.41 -3.14
C LYS A 318 -5.88 -0.34 -2.02
N LEU A 319 -5.24 -1.35 -1.45
CA LEU A 319 -5.71 -2.08 -0.27
C LEU A 319 -4.51 -2.40 0.63
N THR A 320 -4.65 -2.17 1.92
CA THR A 320 -3.66 -2.55 2.93
C THR A 320 -4.11 -3.81 3.67
N VAL A 321 -3.16 -4.69 3.94
CA VAL A 321 -3.40 -5.97 4.61
C VAL A 321 -2.42 -6.12 5.76
N SER A 322 -2.92 -6.56 6.91
CA SER A 322 -2.09 -6.98 8.03
C SER A 322 -2.19 -8.49 8.23
N ARG A 323 -1.11 -9.12 8.69
CA ARG A 323 -1.13 -10.51 9.16
C ARG A 323 -1.83 -10.65 10.50
N ASN A 324 -2.00 -9.57 11.27
CA ASN A 324 -2.60 -9.59 12.60
C ASN A 324 -3.20 -8.23 12.99
N LEU A 325 -4.52 -8.07 12.90
CA LEU A 325 -5.19 -6.83 13.35
C LEU A 325 -5.22 -6.65 14.88
N ARG A 326 -4.88 -7.67 15.69
CA ARG A 326 -4.86 -7.51 17.16
C ARG A 326 -3.73 -6.63 17.65
N SER A 327 -2.67 -6.45 16.88
CA SER A 327 -1.59 -5.50 17.21
C SER A 327 -1.98 -4.04 16.96
N GLY A 328 -3.14 -3.78 16.33
CA GLY A 328 -3.69 -2.45 16.11
C GLY A 328 -4.04 -1.73 17.43
N SER A 329 -3.18 -0.82 17.88
CA SER A 329 -3.52 0.07 19.01
C SER A 329 -4.68 0.99 18.64
N GLY A 330 -5.82 0.87 19.34
CA GLY A 330 -6.88 1.89 19.31
C GLY A 330 -8.19 1.50 18.62
N SER A 331 -8.27 0.39 17.90
CA SER A 331 -9.54 -0.09 17.34
C SER A 331 -10.23 -1.09 18.29
N PRO A 332 -11.57 -1.18 18.26
CA PRO A 332 -12.28 -2.30 18.87
C PRO A 332 -11.67 -3.63 18.41
N ALA A 333 -11.65 -4.65 19.26
CA ALA A 333 -11.09 -5.95 18.90
C ALA A 333 -11.71 -6.47 17.59
N GLY A 334 -10.87 -6.69 16.56
CA GLY A 334 -11.31 -7.12 15.23
C GLY A 334 -11.77 -5.99 14.29
N GLY A 335 -11.60 -4.72 14.66
CA GLY A 335 -11.90 -3.58 13.81
C GLY A 335 -10.95 -3.47 12.62
N ARG A 336 -11.51 -3.26 11.43
CA ARG A 336 -10.77 -3.07 10.16
C ARG A 336 -10.51 -1.61 9.81
N VAL A 337 -11.01 -0.69 10.62
CA VAL A 337 -10.75 0.74 10.49
C VAL A 337 -9.94 1.15 11.71
N LEU A 338 -8.68 1.48 11.48
CA LEU A 338 -7.73 1.95 12.48
C LEU A 338 -7.82 3.48 12.61
N VAL A 339 -7.30 3.99 13.72
CA VAL A 339 -7.26 5.41 14.07
C VAL A 339 -5.83 5.89 13.97
#